data_AF-A0A969N7R3-F1
#
_entry.id   AF-A0A969N7R3-F1
#
_cell.length_a   1.000
_cell.length_b   1.000
_cell.length_c   1.000
_cell.angle_alpha   90.00
_cell.angle_beta   90.00
_cell.angle_gamma   90.00
#
_symmetry.space_group_name_H-M   'P 1'
#
loop_
_entity.id
_entity.type
_entity.pdbx_description
1 polymer ?
#
loop_
_entity_poly.entity_id
_entity_poly.type
_entity_poly.pdbx_seq_one_letter_code
_entity_poly.pdbx_strand_id
1 'polypeptide(L)'
;MYNNKNRYSRIRTDSYFFSAGTNWNGWTNHCCTAHKKGFWWNNGKTPILKLIYSAFNDLFSAFAGKEKKFNKPVIVLINPSANLEKLGFLTEEDLSKLDEKNKVAVYFPHSYGFTGEVFVVPKSQVRSLPVNSASLMKFILSGGVSGLDD
;
A
#
# COMPACT_ATOMS: atom_id res chain seq x y z
N MET A 1 -71.05 -20.44 -5.77
CA MET A 1 -71.46 -19.09 -6.23
C MET A 1 -70.24 -18.47 -6.90
N TYR A 2 -70.08 -18.51 -8.21
CA TYR A 2 -70.79 -17.76 -9.26
C TYR A 2 -70.66 -16.22 -9.13
N ASN A 3 -70.19 -15.64 -10.24
CA ASN A 3 -70.18 -14.24 -10.67
C ASN A 3 -69.10 -13.27 -10.12
N ASN A 4 -68.53 -12.30 -10.84
CA ASN A 4 -68.36 -11.90 -12.26
C ASN A 4 -68.21 -10.35 -12.25
N LYS A 5 -67.17 -9.86 -12.94
CA LYS A 5 -67.00 -8.53 -13.57
C LYS A 5 -67.37 -7.24 -12.81
N ASN A 6 -66.39 -6.35 -12.68
CA ASN A 6 -66.41 -4.98 -13.22
C ASN A 6 -64.96 -4.45 -13.25
N ARG A 7 -64.22 -4.53 -14.36
CA ARG A 7 -64.13 -3.59 -15.52
C ARG A 7 -63.71 -2.15 -15.19
N TYR A 8 -62.51 -1.80 -15.72
CA TYR A 8 -62.10 -0.57 -16.43
C TYR A 8 -62.25 0.76 -15.64
N SER A 9 -61.38 1.77 -15.71
CA SER A 9 -60.31 2.15 -16.64
C SER A 9 -59.74 3.47 -16.13
N ARG A 10 -58.44 3.72 -16.30
CA ARG A 10 -57.98 5.02 -16.83
C ARG A 10 -56.55 4.92 -17.35
N ILE A 11 -56.45 5.08 -18.66
CA ILE A 11 -55.25 5.37 -19.44
C ILE A 11 -54.99 6.88 -19.36
N ARG A 12 -53.72 7.26 -19.24
CA ARG A 12 -53.07 8.47 -19.81
C ARG A 12 -51.58 8.11 -19.93
N THR A 13 -51.05 7.83 -21.14
CA THR A 13 -50.48 8.80 -22.11
C THR A 13 -49.42 9.68 -21.41
N ASP A 14 -48.14 9.70 -21.75
CA ASP A 14 -47.48 9.73 -23.06
C ASP A 14 -46.00 9.32 -22.90
N SER A 15 -45.49 8.39 -23.70
CA SER A 15 -44.77 8.68 -24.96
C SER A 15 -43.35 9.25 -24.75
N TYR A 16 -42.40 8.42 -24.31
CA TYR A 16 -41.01 8.62 -24.72
C TYR A 16 -40.78 7.84 -26.02
N PHE A 17 -40.89 8.62 -27.09
CA PHE A 17 -40.63 8.30 -28.48
C PHE A 17 -39.30 7.53 -28.67
N PHE A 18 -39.41 6.31 -29.22
CA PHE A 18 -38.32 5.73 -30.00
C PHE A 18 -38.30 6.44 -31.36
N SER A 19 -37.34 7.34 -31.57
CA SER A 19 -37.07 7.88 -32.90
C SER A 19 -36.15 6.90 -33.65
N ALA A 20 -36.76 6.08 -34.51
CA ALA A 20 -36.04 5.41 -35.59
C ALA A 20 -35.91 6.40 -36.74
N GLY A 21 -34.77 7.08 -36.83
CA GLY A 21 -34.42 7.94 -37.96
C GLY A 21 -33.70 7.14 -39.04
N THR A 22 -34.35 6.97 -40.20
CA THR A 22 -33.71 6.47 -41.42
C THR A 22 -33.32 7.64 -42.34
N ASN A 23 -32.01 7.92 -42.36
CA ASN A 23 -31.13 8.09 -43.53
C ASN A 23 -31.05 9.44 -44.34
N TRP A 24 -29.84 9.62 -44.91
CA TRP A 24 -29.41 10.37 -46.11
C TRP A 24 -28.80 11.77 -46.01
N ASN A 25 -27.62 11.85 -45.37
CA ASN A 25 -26.60 12.86 -45.72
C ASN A 25 -25.22 12.18 -45.65
N GLY A 26 -24.55 12.06 -46.79
CA GLY A 26 -23.24 11.45 -46.90
C GLY A 26 -22.16 12.15 -46.07
N TRP A 27 -21.10 11.39 -45.81
CA TRP A 27 -19.85 11.78 -45.17
C TRP A 27 -19.92 12.07 -43.68
N THR A 28 -19.76 11.04 -42.85
CA THR A 28 -18.84 11.11 -41.71
C THR A 28 -18.24 9.75 -41.41
N ASN A 29 -16.95 9.77 -41.13
CA ASN A 29 -16.07 8.64 -40.93
C ASN A 29 -16.50 7.77 -39.74
N HIS A 30 -17.05 6.60 -40.00
CA HIS A 30 -17.05 5.50 -39.03
C HIS A 30 -15.88 4.55 -39.34
N CYS A 31 -14.67 5.09 -39.21
CA CYS A 31 -13.58 4.24 -38.73
C CYS A 31 -13.95 3.89 -37.29
N CYS A 32 -14.03 2.59 -36.98
CA CYS A 32 -13.91 2.14 -35.61
C CYS A 32 -12.71 2.86 -34.98
N THR A 33 -12.95 3.86 -34.14
CA THR A 33 -11.95 4.35 -33.21
C THR A 33 -11.74 3.21 -32.23
N ALA A 34 -10.92 2.25 -32.66
CA ALA A 34 -10.21 1.36 -31.78
C ALA A 34 -9.49 2.28 -30.79
N HIS A 35 -10.09 2.43 -29.61
CA HIS A 35 -9.38 2.92 -28.45
C HIS A 35 -8.26 1.91 -28.20
N LYS A 36 -7.12 2.11 -28.87
CA LYS A 36 -5.82 1.67 -28.39
C LYS A 36 -5.66 2.39 -27.05
N LYS A 37 -6.16 1.79 -25.98
CA LYS A 37 -5.57 2.02 -24.66
C LYS A 37 -4.14 1.53 -24.83
N GLY A 38 -3.27 2.48 -25.15
CA GLY A 38 -1.84 2.32 -25.06
C GLY A 38 -1.57 1.87 -23.64
N PHE A 39 -1.46 0.57 -23.50
CA PHE A 39 -0.86 -0.14 -22.40
C PHE A 39 0.64 0.22 -22.47
N TRP A 40 0.95 1.48 -22.18
CA TRP A 40 2.28 2.03 -22.13
C TRP A 40 2.94 1.49 -20.86
N TRP A 41 3.51 0.30 -20.95
CA TRP A 41 4.47 -0.19 -19.96
C TRP A 41 5.82 0.47 -20.26
N ASN A 42 6.37 1.25 -19.33
CA ASN A 42 7.72 1.03 -18.78
C ASN A 42 8.12 2.11 -17.75
N ASN A 43 7.62 2.02 -16.51
CA ASN A 43 8.37 2.59 -15.38
C ASN A 43 9.40 1.54 -14.94
N GLY A 44 10.42 1.37 -15.78
CA GLY A 44 11.42 0.30 -15.75
C GLY A 44 12.44 0.41 -14.62
N LYS A 45 12.01 0.70 -13.40
CA LYS A 45 12.87 0.62 -12.23
C LYS A 45 12.10 -0.11 -11.13
N THR A 46 12.28 -1.43 -11.10
CA THR A 46 11.88 -2.35 -10.02
C THR A 46 10.36 -2.63 -9.84
N PRO A 47 9.66 -3.20 -10.85
CA PRO A 47 8.26 -3.63 -10.70
C PRO A 47 8.04 -4.59 -9.52
N ILE A 48 9.04 -5.42 -9.20
CA ILE A 48 9.02 -6.35 -8.07
C ILE A 48 9.09 -5.61 -6.73
N LEU A 49 9.95 -4.59 -6.60
CA LEU A 49 10.06 -3.80 -5.36
C LEU A 49 8.79 -3.03 -5.06
N LYS A 50 8.13 -2.50 -6.10
CA LYS A 50 6.85 -1.80 -5.96
C LYS A 50 5.75 -2.72 -5.41
N LEU A 51 5.68 -3.96 -5.89
CA LEU A 51 4.71 -4.95 -5.41
C LEU A 51 4.93 -5.32 -3.94
N ILE A 52 6.19 -5.54 -3.56
CA ILE A 52 6.57 -5.84 -2.17
C ILE A 52 6.25 -4.65 -1.26
N TYR A 53 6.61 -3.43 -1.68
CA TYR A 53 6.31 -2.21 -0.94
C TYR A 53 4.82 -1.99 -0.71
N SER A 54 3.98 -2.13 -1.75
CA SER A 54 2.53 -1.95 -1.58
C SER A 54 1.96 -2.94 -0.58
N ALA A 55 2.40 -4.20 -0.61
CA ALA A 55 1.97 -5.21 0.36
C ALA A 55 2.35 -4.82 1.80
N PHE A 56 3.57 -4.32 2.02
CA PHE A 56 3.99 -3.85 3.35
C PHE A 56 3.29 -2.57 3.80
N ASN A 57 3.05 -1.63 2.88
CA ASN A 57 2.33 -0.40 3.22
C ASN A 57 0.88 -0.72 3.62
N ASP A 58 0.22 -1.62 2.90
CA ASP A 58 -1.12 -2.09 3.23
C ASP A 58 -1.14 -2.85 4.56
N LEU A 59 -0.11 -3.68 4.81
CA LEU A 59 0.10 -4.33 6.09
C LEU A 59 0.24 -3.29 7.22
N PHE A 60 1.21 -2.39 7.16
CA PHE A 60 1.43 -1.41 8.23
C PHE A 60 0.23 -0.47 8.42
N SER A 61 -0.49 -0.13 7.35
CA SER A 61 -1.73 0.66 7.43
C SER A 61 -2.84 -0.11 8.15
N ALA A 62 -3.00 -1.41 7.87
CA ALA A 62 -3.97 -2.27 8.56
C ALA A 62 -3.58 -2.55 10.02
N PHE A 63 -2.29 -2.63 10.32
CA PHE A 63 -1.74 -2.87 11.65
C PHE A 63 -1.53 -1.58 12.48
N ALA A 64 -1.84 -0.40 11.94
CA ALA A 64 -1.78 0.87 12.67
C ALA A 64 -2.69 0.90 13.92
N GLY A 65 -3.72 0.04 13.96
CA GLY A 65 -4.67 -0.08 15.07
C GLY A 65 -4.43 -1.20 16.08
N LYS A 66 -3.65 -2.26 15.77
CA LYS A 66 -3.44 -3.42 16.66
C LYS A 66 -1.97 -3.85 16.60
N GLU A 67 -1.27 -3.76 17.74
CA GLU A 67 0.12 -4.22 17.95
C GLU A 67 1.18 -3.55 17.01
N LYS A 68 1.70 -2.39 17.44
CA LYS A 68 2.57 -1.47 16.66
C LYS A 68 4.05 -1.88 16.56
N LYS A 69 4.39 -3.17 16.68
CA LYS A 69 5.79 -3.62 16.81
C LYS A 69 6.67 -3.39 15.58
N PHE A 70 6.08 -3.15 14.42
CA PHE A 70 6.83 -2.85 13.19
C PHE A 70 6.56 -1.44 12.65
N ASN A 71 5.80 -0.63 13.39
CA ASN A 71 5.47 0.74 12.97
C ASN A 71 6.34 1.80 13.68
N LYS A 72 7.51 1.39 14.17
CA LYS A 72 8.44 2.24 14.93
C LYS A 72 9.81 2.19 14.26
N PRO A 73 10.02 2.98 13.21
CA PRO A 73 11.31 3.06 12.54
C PRO A 73 12.32 3.72 13.46
N VAL A 74 13.49 3.09 13.58
CA VAL A 74 14.57 3.54 14.46
C VAL A 74 15.91 3.45 13.74
N ILE A 75 16.84 4.26 14.21
CA ILE A 75 18.26 4.14 13.90
C ILE A 75 19.00 3.78 15.19
N VAL A 76 19.93 2.84 15.07
CA VAL A 76 20.64 2.27 16.21
C VAL A 76 22.13 2.37 16.00
N LEU A 77 22.84 2.91 16.97
CA LEU A 77 24.29 2.90 17.00
C LEU A 77 24.81 1.51 17.37
N ILE A 78 25.30 0.75 16.39
CA ILE A 78 25.78 -0.63 16.58
C ILE A 78 27.25 -0.66 17.00
N ASN A 79 28.05 0.27 16.48
CA ASN A 79 29.45 0.38 16.82
C ASN A 79 29.79 1.83 17.20
N PRO A 80 29.90 2.15 18.50
CA PRO A 80 30.25 3.49 18.96
C PRO A 80 31.64 3.94 18.52
N SER A 81 32.62 3.04 18.48
CA SER A 81 34.00 3.36 18.12
C SER A 81 34.16 3.75 16.66
N ALA A 82 33.37 3.14 15.77
CA ALA A 82 33.37 3.42 14.33
C ALA A 82 32.22 4.36 13.91
N ASN A 83 31.41 4.83 14.87
CA ASN A 83 30.20 5.63 14.64
C ASN A 83 29.25 5.02 13.58
N LEU A 84 29.06 3.70 13.63
CA LEU A 84 28.21 2.99 12.67
C LEU A 84 26.78 2.87 13.18
N GLU A 85 25.86 3.41 12.40
CA GLU A 85 24.43 3.35 12.65
C GLU A 85 23.75 2.38 11.69
N LYS A 86 22.71 1.69 12.17
CA LYS A 86 21.92 0.75 11.39
C LYS A 86 20.44 1.09 11.49
N LEU A 87 19.73 1.01 10.38
CA LEU A 87 18.29 1.25 10.29
C LEU A 87 17.53 -0.03 10.65
N GLY A 88 16.48 0.11 11.46
CA GLY A 88 15.69 -1.02 11.92
C GLY A 88 14.31 -0.61 12.43
N PHE A 89 13.61 -1.58 13.00
CA PHE A 89 12.26 -1.44 13.55
C PHE A 89 12.24 -1.89 15.00
N LEU A 90 11.72 -1.05 15.89
CA LEU A 90 11.63 -1.34 17.32
C LEU A 90 10.50 -2.33 17.59
N THR A 91 10.85 -3.58 17.88
CA THR A 91 9.90 -4.68 18.06
C THR A 91 9.43 -4.84 19.49
N GLU A 92 10.30 -4.59 20.48
CA GLU A 92 9.95 -4.68 21.90
C GLU A 92 10.64 -3.58 22.70
N GLU A 93 9.83 -2.82 23.46
CA GLU A 93 10.30 -1.71 24.30
C GLU A 93 10.67 -2.17 25.72
N ASP A 94 10.12 -3.30 26.16
CA ASP A 94 10.33 -3.85 27.48
C ASP A 94 10.78 -5.31 27.41
N LEU A 95 12.06 -5.52 27.74
CA LEU A 95 12.68 -6.84 27.82
C LEU A 95 12.75 -7.37 29.26
N SER A 96 11.94 -6.83 30.19
CA SER A 96 11.86 -7.32 31.57
C SER A 96 11.56 -8.82 31.68
N LYS A 97 10.87 -9.41 30.68
CA LYS A 97 10.62 -10.86 30.61
C LYS A 97 11.90 -11.70 30.39
N LEU A 98 12.95 -11.08 29.88
CA LEU A 98 14.27 -11.67 29.66
C LEU A 98 15.28 -11.22 30.72
N ASP A 99 14.81 -10.58 31.81
CA ASP A 99 15.62 -9.96 32.87
C ASP A 99 16.59 -8.86 32.38
N GLU A 100 16.29 -8.27 31.21
CA GLU A 100 17.13 -7.25 30.59
C GLU A 100 16.50 -5.87 30.74
N LYS A 101 17.03 -5.09 31.70
CA LYS A 101 16.57 -3.74 32.00
C LYS A 101 17.28 -2.70 31.13
N ASN A 102 16.56 -1.65 30.73
CA ASN A 102 17.07 -0.54 29.91
C ASN A 102 17.57 -0.94 28.51
N LYS A 103 17.22 -2.15 28.04
CA LYS A 103 17.47 -2.60 26.68
C LYS A 103 16.15 -2.75 25.91
N VAL A 104 16.24 -2.73 24.59
CA VAL A 104 15.14 -2.91 23.66
C VAL A 104 15.53 -3.88 22.57
N ALA A 105 14.54 -4.57 22.01
CA ALA A 105 14.76 -5.40 20.83
C ALA A 105 14.46 -4.61 19.57
N VAL A 106 15.40 -4.62 18.64
CA VAL A 106 15.29 -3.96 17.34
C VAL A 106 15.53 -5.01 16.26
N TYR A 107 14.59 -5.08 15.31
CA TYR A 107 14.69 -5.90 14.12
C TYR A 107 15.41 -5.14 13.00
N PHE A 108 16.39 -5.79 12.39
CA PHE A 108 17.23 -5.27 11.32
C PHE A 108 17.02 -6.11 10.06
N PRO A 109 16.29 -5.59 9.05
CA PRO A 109 16.14 -6.28 7.78
C PRO A 109 17.46 -6.32 7.01
N HIS A 110 17.65 -7.36 6.20
CA HIS A 110 18.74 -7.48 5.25
C HIS A 110 18.33 -6.89 3.89
N SER A 111 19.28 -6.30 3.17
CA SER A 111 19.04 -5.83 1.81
C SER A 111 18.80 -7.00 0.85
N TYR A 112 17.95 -6.81 -0.15
CA TYR A 112 17.55 -7.81 -1.15
C TYR A 112 16.84 -9.06 -0.59
N GLY A 113 16.40 -9.06 0.66
CA GLY A 113 15.66 -10.17 1.26
C GLY A 113 14.74 -9.73 2.40
N PHE A 114 13.68 -10.52 2.66
CA PHE A 114 12.80 -10.29 3.82
C PHE A 114 13.36 -10.89 5.13
N THR A 115 14.56 -11.45 5.08
CA THR A 115 15.25 -11.94 6.26
C THR A 115 15.85 -10.79 7.04
N GLY A 116 16.08 -11.01 8.33
CA GLY A 116 16.72 -10.03 9.19
C GLY A 116 17.12 -10.66 10.51
N GLU A 117 17.76 -9.86 11.34
CA GLU A 117 18.23 -10.25 12.66
C GLU A 117 17.59 -9.34 13.72
N VAL A 118 17.47 -9.83 14.95
CA VAL A 118 16.98 -9.04 16.08
C VAL A 118 18.12 -8.84 17.05
N PHE A 119 18.49 -7.59 17.33
CA PHE A 119 19.46 -7.29 18.37
C PHE A 119 18.81 -6.67 19.59
N VAL A 120 19.37 -6.99 20.74
CA VAL A 120 19.06 -6.36 22.01
C VAL A 120 20.09 -5.26 22.24
N VAL A 121 19.61 -4.01 22.26
CA VAL A 121 20.46 -2.82 22.35
C VAL A 121 20.03 -1.91 23.49
N PRO A 122 20.98 -1.19 24.14
CA PRO A 122 20.65 -0.17 25.13
C PRO A 122 19.70 0.89 24.57
N LYS A 123 18.70 1.30 25.37
CA LYS A 123 17.77 2.38 24.99
C LYS A 123 18.49 3.69 24.62
N SER A 124 19.65 3.95 25.20
CA SER A 124 20.46 5.15 24.92
C SER A 124 21.06 5.18 23.51
N GLN A 125 21.17 4.03 22.84
CA GLN A 125 21.74 3.91 21.49
C GLN A 125 20.68 3.91 20.39
N VAL A 126 19.39 4.01 20.76
CA VAL A 126 18.26 3.95 19.85
C VAL A 126 17.65 5.33 19.69
N ARG A 127 17.49 5.76 18.45
CA ARG A 127 16.83 7.01 18.10
C ARG A 127 15.66 6.74 17.17
N SER A 128 14.49 7.25 17.53
CA SER A 128 13.29 7.16 16.70
C SER A 128 13.44 8.05 15.47
N LEU A 129 12.99 7.56 14.31
CA LEU A 129 12.99 8.31 13.06
C LEU A 129 11.56 8.72 12.69
N PRO A 130 11.31 9.99 12.31
CA PRO A 130 10.00 10.46 11.88
C PRO A 130 9.74 10.10 10.40
N VAL A 131 9.98 8.85 10.02
CA VAL A 131 9.80 8.35 8.65
C VAL A 131 8.68 7.32 8.61
N ASN A 132 8.03 7.16 7.45
CA ASN A 132 7.08 6.08 7.28
C ASN A 132 7.79 4.71 7.30
N SER A 133 7.23 3.76 8.04
CA SER A 133 7.79 2.41 8.19
C SER A 133 7.91 1.67 6.84
N ALA A 134 6.95 1.84 5.94
CA ALA A 134 6.98 1.27 4.60
C ALA A 134 8.11 1.90 3.76
N SER A 135 8.27 3.22 3.79
CA SER A 135 9.33 3.92 3.05
C SER A 135 10.72 3.52 3.55
N LEU A 136 10.90 3.39 4.87
CA LEU A 136 12.14 2.88 5.44
C LEU A 136 12.40 1.42 5.03
N MET A 137 11.38 0.56 5.05
CA MET A 137 11.53 -0.83 4.61
C MET A 137 11.95 -0.92 3.15
N LYS A 138 11.34 -0.12 2.26
CA LYS A 138 11.72 -0.02 0.84
C LYS A 138 13.18 0.40 0.68
N PHE A 139 13.62 1.41 1.45
CA PHE A 139 15.00 1.86 1.49
C PHE A 139 15.97 0.73 1.85
N ILE A 140 15.69 0.00 2.93
CA ILE A 140 16.55 -1.10 3.39
C ILE A 140 16.57 -2.25 2.38
N LEU A 141 15.40 -2.70 1.91
CA LEU A 141 15.28 -3.82 0.96
C LEU A 141 15.92 -3.53 -0.39
N SER A 142 15.89 -2.27 -0.84
CA SER A 142 16.55 -1.85 -2.08
C SER A 142 18.07 -1.66 -1.94
N GLY A 143 18.63 -1.78 -0.73
CA GLY A 143 20.03 -1.49 -0.47
C GLY A 143 20.37 0.01 -0.54
N GLY A 144 19.39 0.88 -0.27
CA GLY A 144 19.55 2.34 -0.33
C GLY A 144 19.40 2.95 -1.72
N VAL A 145 19.04 2.15 -2.73
CA VAL A 145 18.83 2.64 -4.11
C VAL A 145 17.52 3.41 -4.24
N SER A 146 16.48 2.99 -3.51
CA SER A 146 15.24 3.75 -3.47
C SER A 146 15.40 4.96 -2.53
N GLY A 147 15.04 6.16 -2.97
CA GLY A 147 14.93 7.31 -2.09
C GLY A 147 13.94 7.08 -0.94
N LEU A 148 14.13 7.84 0.14
CA LEU A 148 13.15 8.03 1.20
C LEU A 148 12.17 9.13 0.75
N ASP A 149 11.31 8.80 -0.21
CA ASP A 149 10.24 9.70 -0.65
C ASP A 149 8.99 9.44 0.21
N ASP A 150 8.29 10.51 0.59
CA ASP A 150 7.13 10.53 1.50
C ASP A 150 5.85 9.91 0.90
#